data_AF-A0A5R9K7Z9-F1
#
_entry.id   AF-A0A5R9K7Z9-F1
#
_cell.length_a   1.000
_cell.length_b   1.000
_cell.length_c   1.000
_cell.angle_alpha   90.00
_cell.angle_beta   90.00
_cell.angle_gamma   90.00
#
_symmetry.space_group_name_H-M   'P 1'
#
loop_
_entity.id
_entity.type
_entity.pdbx_description
1 polymer ?
#
loop_
_entity_poly.entity_id
_entity_poly.type
_entity_poly.pdbx_seq_one_letter_code
_entity_poly.pdbx_strand_id
1 'polypeptide(L)'
;MIKFLALLFLLTVFQNPAFSQNVESTLKGKIICVDPGHGGTALTDSYRVGPAGEREEWVNLRVGILLRKMLEEKGATVIMTRTEDKFIPLPDRAKLAVDNKADLFVSIHHNATADSSVNFPIIYFHGNASENTASVDFGKALASSLLKHLHKPETPVSLVSDFTIFAESGASVLRNTYGIPAVLAEASFFTNAEEEQKLRQEEHNRKEALAFTDALEVFFSKPVQKVAPKNSILPVIPAFKVFQEAERMTPVAKRWHQDFLEGQKLMSKKDTASLRQAYELFTRSARSFPDSYVAAKCHKSRAAILKMTGKPQESAQELQRAKEYYINFSNPESRK
;
A
#
# COMPACT_ATOMS: atom_id res chain seq x y z
N MET A 1 -20.22 -70.10 36.83
CA MET A 1 -19.32 -68.98 36.48
C MET A 1 -19.39 -68.74 34.98
N ILE A 2 -19.32 -67.47 34.60
CA ILE A 2 -19.86 -66.85 33.39
C ILE A 2 -19.03 -67.15 32.12
N LYS A 3 -19.74 -67.31 30.99
CA LYS A 3 -19.25 -67.45 29.61
C LYS A 3 -18.50 -66.19 29.14
N PHE A 4 -17.44 -66.32 28.35
CA PHE A 4 -17.00 -65.24 27.44
C PHE A 4 -16.60 -65.79 26.08
N LEU A 5 -17.46 -65.53 25.10
CA LEU A 5 -17.26 -65.72 23.67
C LEU A 5 -16.75 -64.38 23.14
N ALA A 6 -15.50 -64.30 22.69
CA ALA A 6 -14.96 -63.08 22.10
C ALA A 6 -15.42 -62.99 20.63
N LEU A 7 -16.37 -62.10 20.37
CA LEU A 7 -16.86 -61.77 19.03
C LEU A 7 -15.94 -60.71 18.42
N LEU A 8 -15.14 -61.07 17.42
CA LEU A 8 -14.37 -60.11 16.63
C LEU A 8 -15.32 -59.33 15.70
N PHE A 9 -15.54 -58.05 16.00
CA PHE A 9 -16.21 -57.11 15.08
C PHE A 9 -15.16 -56.55 14.12
N LEU A 10 -15.18 -56.99 12.85
CA LEU A 10 -14.46 -56.31 11.77
C LEU A 10 -15.24 -55.03 11.40
N LEU A 11 -14.76 -53.89 11.86
CA LEU A 11 -15.20 -52.57 11.40
C LEU A 11 -14.55 -52.30 10.03
N THR A 12 -15.28 -52.56 8.95
CA THR A 12 -14.92 -52.05 7.63
C THR A 12 -15.23 -50.55 7.58
N VAL A 13 -14.20 -49.73 7.74
CA VAL A 13 -14.27 -48.29 7.49
C VAL A 13 -14.41 -48.08 5.97
N PHE A 14 -15.62 -47.80 5.50
CA PHE A 14 -15.82 -47.24 4.18
C PHE A 14 -15.24 -45.83 4.16
N GLN A 15 -14.05 -45.66 3.59
CA GLN A 15 -13.55 -44.34 3.23
C GLN A 15 -14.40 -43.82 2.07
N ASN A 16 -15.36 -42.94 2.37
CA ASN A 16 -15.91 -42.06 1.36
C ASN A 16 -14.77 -41.12 0.91
N PRO A 17 -14.32 -41.15 -0.36
CA PRO A 17 -13.47 -40.08 -0.85
C PRO A 17 -14.34 -38.83 -0.85
N ALA A 18 -14.09 -37.93 0.11
CA ALA A 18 -14.63 -36.59 0.05
C ALA A 18 -14.22 -36.02 -1.31
N PHE A 19 -15.20 -35.81 -2.18
CA PHE A 19 -15.03 -35.16 -3.47
C PHE A 19 -14.56 -33.74 -3.15
N SER A 20 -13.24 -33.54 -3.12
CA SER A 20 -12.65 -32.21 -3.04
C SER A 20 -13.06 -31.52 -4.33
N GLN A 21 -14.10 -30.69 -4.27
CA GLN A 21 -14.38 -29.78 -5.36
C GLN A 21 -13.12 -28.90 -5.48
N ASN A 22 -12.35 -29.12 -6.54
CA ASN A 22 -11.30 -28.20 -6.96
C ASN A 22 -12.01 -26.88 -7.29
N VAL A 23 -12.19 -26.02 -6.28
CA VAL A 23 -12.65 -24.65 -6.49
C VAL A 23 -11.56 -23.99 -7.31
N GLU A 24 -11.86 -23.75 -8.57
CA GLU A 24 -10.96 -23.11 -9.52
C GLU A 24 -10.56 -21.73 -9.00
N SER A 25 -9.27 -21.41 -8.98
CA SER A 25 -8.79 -20.13 -8.44
C SER A 25 -9.38 -18.97 -9.25
N THR A 26 -9.74 -17.89 -8.55
CA THR A 26 -10.26 -16.65 -9.16
C THR A 26 -9.21 -15.94 -10.03
N LEU A 27 -7.95 -16.36 -9.97
CA LEU A 27 -6.84 -15.86 -10.79
C LEU A 27 -6.71 -16.56 -12.14
N LYS A 28 -7.41 -17.69 -12.36
CA LYS A 28 -7.25 -18.44 -13.60
C LYS A 28 -7.63 -17.58 -14.81
N GLY A 29 -6.73 -17.49 -15.77
CA GLY A 29 -6.90 -16.71 -17.00
C GLY A 29 -6.75 -15.20 -16.83
N LYS A 30 -6.38 -14.71 -15.64
CA LYS A 30 -6.05 -13.29 -15.44
C LYS A 30 -4.64 -12.98 -15.92
N ILE A 31 -4.45 -11.79 -16.48
CA ILE A 31 -3.14 -11.26 -16.86
C ILE A 31 -2.72 -10.24 -15.82
N ILE A 32 -1.68 -10.54 -15.04
CA ILE A 32 -1.21 -9.69 -13.94
C ILE A 32 0.19 -9.19 -14.29
N CYS A 33 0.36 -7.87 -14.35
CA CYS A 33 1.68 -7.27 -14.53
C CYS A 33 2.29 -6.98 -13.15
N VAL A 34 3.39 -7.64 -12.85
CA VAL A 34 4.16 -7.50 -11.61
C VAL A 34 5.42 -6.70 -11.91
N ASP A 35 5.57 -5.59 -11.20
CA ASP A 35 6.69 -4.67 -11.32
C ASP A 35 7.54 -4.67 -10.05
N PRO A 36 8.64 -5.43 -10.01
CA PRO A 36 9.66 -5.24 -8.98
C PRO A 36 10.31 -3.87 -9.16
N GLY A 37 10.06 -2.95 -8.21
CA GLY A 37 10.60 -1.59 -8.23
C GLY A 37 12.12 -1.54 -8.39
N HIS A 38 12.63 -0.47 -8.99
CA HIS A 38 14.08 -0.22 -9.18
C HIS A 38 14.80 -1.30 -10.01
N GLY A 39 16.11 -1.52 -9.77
CA GLY A 39 16.93 -2.53 -10.43
C GLY A 39 18.17 -1.94 -11.08
N GLY A 40 19.31 -2.60 -10.92
CA GLY A 40 20.58 -2.25 -11.55
C GLY A 40 21.13 -0.90 -11.13
N THR A 41 20.72 -0.37 -9.96
CA THR A 41 21.12 0.97 -9.50
C THR A 41 22.25 0.96 -8.47
N ALA A 42 22.75 -0.22 -8.08
CA ALA A 42 23.75 -0.39 -7.04
C ALA A 42 25.00 0.51 -7.15
N LEU A 43 25.45 0.80 -8.38
CA LEU A 43 26.61 1.66 -8.63
C LEU A 43 26.31 3.16 -8.59
N THR A 44 25.04 3.55 -8.73
CA THR A 44 24.61 4.95 -8.90
C THR A 44 23.73 5.47 -7.78
N ASP A 45 23.19 4.58 -6.94
CA ASP A 45 22.28 4.93 -5.87
C ASP A 45 22.75 4.35 -4.52
N SER A 46 23.16 5.25 -3.62
CA SER A 46 23.56 4.90 -2.26
C SER A 46 22.43 5.10 -1.23
N TYR A 47 21.25 5.56 -1.64
CA TYR A 47 20.15 5.93 -0.74
C TYR A 47 19.19 4.78 -0.46
N ARG A 48 19.03 3.83 -1.40
CA ARG A 48 18.13 2.67 -1.27
C ARG A 48 18.76 1.46 -0.60
N VAL A 49 19.48 1.71 0.50
CA VAL A 49 20.25 0.71 1.24
C VAL A 49 19.88 0.75 2.72
N GLY A 50 19.49 -0.39 3.27
CA GLY A 50 19.23 -0.59 4.69
C GLY A 50 20.51 -0.58 5.54
N PRO A 51 20.38 -0.46 6.87
CA PRO A 51 21.52 -0.26 7.77
C PRO A 51 22.56 -1.40 7.77
N ALA A 52 22.19 -2.61 7.37
CA ALA A 52 23.10 -3.75 7.21
C ALA A 52 23.43 -4.09 5.74
N GLY A 53 23.05 -3.23 4.78
CA GLY A 53 23.44 -3.33 3.38
C GLY A 53 22.43 -4.00 2.46
N GLU A 54 21.23 -4.34 2.92
CA GLU A 54 20.17 -4.86 2.04
C GLU A 54 19.67 -3.75 1.13
N ARG A 55 19.45 -4.04 -0.16
CA ARG A 55 18.99 -3.03 -1.12
C ARG A 55 17.54 -3.26 -1.48
N GLU A 56 16.79 -2.16 -1.59
CA GLU A 56 15.37 -2.21 -1.94
C GLU A 56 15.12 -3.01 -3.23
N GLU A 57 15.92 -2.76 -4.26
CA GLU A 57 15.81 -3.42 -5.57
C GLU A 57 15.99 -4.94 -5.53
N TRP A 58 16.77 -5.45 -4.57
CA TRP A 58 16.98 -6.89 -4.37
C TRP A 58 15.79 -7.53 -3.67
N VAL A 59 15.26 -6.87 -2.64
CA VAL A 59 14.06 -7.32 -1.92
C VAL A 59 12.85 -7.32 -2.87
N ASN A 60 12.62 -6.23 -3.58
CA ASN A 60 11.53 -6.09 -4.56
C ASN A 60 11.59 -7.21 -5.60
N LEU A 61 12.78 -7.56 -6.10
CA LEU A 61 12.97 -8.65 -7.06
C LEU A 61 12.63 -10.01 -6.47
N ARG A 62 13.14 -10.33 -5.27
CA ARG A 62 12.87 -11.60 -4.59
C ARG A 62 11.38 -11.82 -4.39
N VAL A 63 10.68 -10.82 -3.85
CA VAL A 63 9.22 -10.88 -3.63
C VAL A 63 8.50 -11.01 -4.97
N GLY A 64 8.87 -10.24 -6.00
CA GLY A 64 8.26 -10.32 -7.32
C GLY A 64 8.39 -11.69 -8.00
N ILE A 65 9.55 -12.35 -7.88
CA ILE A 65 9.76 -13.71 -8.41
C ILE A 65 8.90 -14.74 -7.65
N LEU A 66 8.82 -14.63 -6.33
CA LEU A 66 7.96 -15.49 -5.52
C LEU A 66 6.48 -15.28 -5.84
N LEU A 67 6.05 -14.02 -5.99
CA LEU A 67 4.69 -13.67 -6.37
C LEU A 67 4.35 -14.25 -7.74
N ARG A 68 5.22 -14.06 -8.74
CA ARG A 68 5.03 -14.64 -10.07
C ARG A 68 4.73 -16.13 -9.99
N LYS A 69 5.55 -16.89 -9.27
CA LYS A 69 5.39 -18.33 -9.13
C LYS A 69 4.02 -18.68 -8.53
N MET A 70 3.63 -18.01 -7.45
CA MET A 70 2.34 -18.27 -6.78
C MET A 70 1.13 -17.95 -7.67
N LEU A 71 1.22 -16.88 -8.47
CA LEU A 71 0.16 -16.49 -9.39
C LEU A 71 0.05 -17.46 -10.59
N GLU A 72 1.18 -17.89 -11.16
CA GLU A 72 1.24 -18.88 -12.24
C GLU A 72 0.69 -20.24 -11.77
N GLU A 73 1.01 -20.69 -10.55
CA GLU A 73 0.46 -21.90 -9.92
C GLU A 73 -1.07 -21.84 -9.76
N LYS A 74 -1.63 -20.63 -9.63
CA LYS A 74 -3.08 -20.36 -9.58
C LYS A 74 -3.71 -20.10 -10.96
N GLY A 75 -2.94 -20.25 -12.04
CA GLY A 75 -3.43 -20.18 -13.41
C GLY A 75 -3.49 -18.77 -14.01
N ALA A 76 -2.87 -17.76 -13.37
CA ALA A 76 -2.70 -16.45 -13.97
C ALA A 76 -1.54 -16.46 -14.98
N THR A 77 -1.63 -15.59 -15.99
CA THR A 77 -0.49 -15.20 -16.82
C THR A 77 0.20 -14.02 -16.16
N VAL A 78 1.49 -14.13 -15.86
CA VAL A 78 2.25 -13.07 -15.20
C VAL A 78 3.21 -12.39 -16.17
N ILE A 79 3.09 -11.07 -16.29
CA ILE A 79 4.04 -10.23 -17.01
C ILE A 79 4.98 -9.58 -15.99
N MET A 80 6.27 -9.84 -16.09
CA MET A 80 7.27 -9.22 -15.22
C MET A 80 7.90 -8.02 -15.92
N THR A 81 8.03 -6.88 -15.24
CA THR A 81 8.81 -5.75 -15.79
C THR A 81 10.31 -6.04 -15.81
N ARG A 82 10.79 -6.85 -14.86
CA ARG A 82 12.13 -7.42 -14.82
C ARG A 82 12.15 -8.74 -14.06
N THR A 83 13.09 -9.60 -14.41
CA THR A 83 13.37 -10.89 -13.74
C THR A 83 14.79 -10.96 -13.17
N GLU A 84 15.56 -9.89 -13.34
CA GLU A 84 16.95 -9.75 -12.93
C GLU A 84 17.15 -8.35 -12.32
N ASP A 85 18.29 -8.13 -11.68
CA ASP A 85 18.67 -6.83 -11.12
C ASP A 85 19.16 -5.87 -12.21
N LYS A 86 18.23 -5.39 -13.04
CA LYS A 86 18.49 -4.49 -14.15
C LYS A 86 17.57 -3.28 -14.14
N PHE A 87 18.10 -2.16 -14.61
CA PHE A 87 17.34 -0.93 -14.75
C PHE A 87 16.34 -1.03 -15.91
N ILE A 88 15.08 -0.70 -15.64
CA ILE A 88 14.02 -0.53 -16.63
C ILE A 88 13.41 0.87 -16.45
N PRO A 89 13.36 1.71 -17.50
CA PRO A 89 12.73 3.03 -17.44
C PRO A 89 11.25 2.96 -17.00
N LEU A 90 10.80 3.93 -16.21
CA LEU A 90 9.43 3.94 -15.67
C LEU A 90 8.33 3.88 -16.75
N PRO A 91 8.44 4.57 -17.91
CA PRO A 91 7.45 4.44 -18.98
C PRO A 91 7.39 3.03 -19.57
N ASP A 92 8.53 2.35 -19.70
CA ASP A 92 8.61 1.01 -20.30
C ASP A 92 7.97 -0.04 -19.40
N ARG A 93 8.09 0.10 -18.08
CA ARG A 93 7.39 -0.73 -17.09
C ARG A 93 5.87 -0.69 -17.30
N ALA A 94 5.32 0.51 -17.40
CA ALA A 94 3.89 0.71 -17.62
C ALA A 94 3.44 0.22 -19.00
N LYS A 95 4.28 0.43 -20.02
CA LYS A 95 4.03 -0.03 -21.39
C LYS A 95 3.84 -1.55 -21.45
N LEU A 96 4.62 -2.33 -20.69
CA LEU A 96 4.44 -3.79 -20.61
C LEU A 96 3.04 -4.18 -20.13
N ALA A 97 2.49 -3.47 -19.13
CA ALA A 97 1.13 -3.73 -18.65
C ALA A 97 0.06 -3.39 -19.71
N VAL A 98 0.22 -2.24 -20.36
CA VAL A 98 -0.73 -1.73 -21.37
C VAL A 98 -0.73 -2.61 -22.62
N ASP A 99 0.44 -2.91 -23.17
CA ASP A 99 0.58 -3.69 -24.41
C ASP A 99 0.06 -5.12 -24.25
N ASN A 100 0.25 -5.72 -23.06
CA ASN A 100 -0.22 -7.07 -22.75
C ASN A 100 -1.66 -7.10 -22.21
N LYS A 101 -2.37 -5.96 -22.18
CA LYS A 101 -3.75 -5.85 -21.70
C LYS A 101 -3.93 -6.46 -20.31
N ALA A 102 -3.01 -6.14 -19.40
CA ALA A 102 -3.07 -6.65 -18.04
C ALA A 102 -4.42 -6.29 -17.38
N ASP A 103 -5.02 -7.25 -16.68
CA ASP A 103 -6.21 -7.05 -15.84
C ASP A 103 -5.88 -6.23 -14.59
N LEU A 104 -4.61 -6.26 -14.16
CA LEU A 104 -4.10 -5.53 -13.00
C LEU A 104 -2.59 -5.30 -13.10
N PHE A 105 -2.14 -4.14 -12.60
CA PHE A 105 -0.73 -3.80 -12.41
C PHE A 105 -0.40 -3.68 -10.91
N VAL A 106 0.70 -4.30 -10.47
CA VAL A 106 1.18 -4.17 -9.09
C VAL A 106 2.67 -3.88 -9.08
N SER A 107 3.05 -2.77 -8.47
CA SER A 107 4.45 -2.39 -8.26
C SER A 107 4.84 -2.64 -6.81
N ILE A 108 5.91 -3.42 -6.61
CA ILE A 108 6.38 -3.89 -5.29
C ILE A 108 7.58 -3.06 -4.88
N HIS A 109 7.48 -2.45 -3.70
CA HIS A 109 8.47 -1.56 -3.12
C HIS A 109 8.62 -1.76 -1.61
N HIS A 110 9.73 -1.27 -1.08
CA HIS A 110 10.01 -1.22 0.36
C HIS A 110 10.52 0.18 0.71
N ASN A 111 9.90 0.81 1.68
CA ASN A 111 10.05 2.25 1.84
C ASN A 111 11.29 2.61 2.66
N ALA A 112 11.63 3.89 2.63
CA ALA A 112 12.61 4.51 3.49
C ALA A 112 12.02 5.70 4.23
N THR A 113 12.48 5.90 5.46
CA THR A 113 12.23 7.14 6.17
C THR A 113 13.36 7.45 7.14
N ALA A 114 13.46 8.72 7.49
CA ALA A 114 14.50 9.26 8.35
C ALA A 114 14.35 8.83 9.82
N ASP A 115 13.19 8.29 10.18
CA ASP A 115 12.88 7.70 11.48
C ASP A 115 12.93 6.17 11.35
N SER A 116 14.04 5.56 11.77
CA SER A 116 14.27 4.12 11.66
C SER A 116 13.33 3.27 12.53
N SER A 117 12.52 3.88 13.40
CA SER A 117 11.50 3.15 14.18
C SER A 117 10.21 2.89 13.39
N VAL A 118 10.01 3.61 12.27
CA VAL A 118 8.81 3.49 11.45
C VAL A 118 8.84 2.20 10.63
N ASN A 119 7.76 1.43 10.74
CA ASN A 119 7.50 0.30 9.86
C ASN A 119 5.98 0.06 9.76
N PHE A 120 5.38 0.32 8.59
CA PHE A 120 3.98 0.04 8.30
C PHE A 120 3.71 -0.02 6.79
N PRO A 121 2.62 -0.64 6.32
CA PRO A 121 2.31 -0.64 4.88
C PRO A 121 1.83 0.72 4.36
N ILE A 122 2.36 1.13 3.21
CA ILE A 122 1.82 2.25 2.42
C ILE A 122 1.45 1.75 1.02
N ILE A 123 0.21 1.97 0.61
CA ILE A 123 -0.30 1.52 -0.68
C ILE A 123 -0.81 2.73 -1.44
N TYR A 124 -0.26 2.96 -2.62
CA TYR A 124 -0.62 4.06 -3.49
C TYR A 124 -1.54 3.61 -4.62
N PHE A 125 -2.51 4.44 -4.95
CA PHE A 125 -3.27 4.39 -6.21
C PHE A 125 -3.11 5.72 -6.97
N HIS A 126 -3.31 5.72 -8.29
CA HIS A 126 -3.26 6.95 -9.06
C HIS A 126 -4.55 7.77 -8.95
N GLY A 127 -4.42 9.08 -8.72
CA GLY A 127 -5.51 10.02 -8.92
C GLY A 127 -6.52 10.11 -7.76
N ASN A 128 -7.78 10.35 -8.08
CA ASN A 128 -8.86 10.48 -7.11
C ASN A 128 -9.49 9.11 -6.78
N ALA A 129 -9.77 8.87 -5.50
CA ALA A 129 -10.38 7.62 -5.04
C ALA A 129 -11.70 7.30 -5.74
N SER A 130 -12.53 8.32 -5.94
CA SER A 130 -13.84 8.19 -6.60
C SER A 130 -13.74 7.82 -8.08
N GLU A 131 -12.63 8.14 -8.76
CA GLU A 131 -12.40 7.81 -10.17
C GLU A 131 -11.68 6.47 -10.33
N ASN A 132 -10.90 6.07 -9.34
CA ASN A 132 -10.09 4.85 -9.37
C ASN A 132 -10.53 3.84 -8.30
N THR A 133 -11.83 3.58 -8.22
CA THR A 133 -12.44 2.69 -7.21
C THR A 133 -11.88 1.27 -7.27
N ALA A 134 -11.53 0.77 -8.45
CA ALA A 134 -10.93 -0.55 -8.63
C ALA A 134 -9.57 -0.68 -7.93
N SER A 135 -8.69 0.31 -8.09
CA SER A 135 -7.39 0.32 -7.43
C SER A 135 -7.52 0.50 -5.92
N VAL A 136 -8.49 1.33 -5.48
CA VAL A 136 -8.81 1.48 -4.05
C VAL A 136 -9.31 0.17 -3.45
N ASP A 137 -10.16 -0.57 -4.16
CA ASP A 137 -10.67 -1.86 -3.72
C ASP A 137 -9.57 -2.91 -3.62
N PHE A 138 -8.67 -2.98 -4.61
CA PHE A 138 -7.49 -3.84 -4.51
C PHE A 138 -6.58 -3.42 -3.36
N GLY A 139 -6.32 -2.12 -3.20
CA GLY A 139 -5.51 -1.58 -2.11
C GLY A 139 -6.06 -1.93 -0.72
N LYS A 140 -7.39 -1.97 -0.53
CA LYS A 140 -8.01 -2.42 0.73
C LYS A 140 -7.81 -3.92 0.98
N ALA A 141 -7.91 -4.73 -0.07
CA ALA A 141 -7.64 -6.17 0.03
C ALA A 141 -6.18 -6.42 0.40
N LEU A 142 -5.26 -5.70 -0.26
CA LEU A 142 -3.82 -5.77 0.00
C LEU A 142 -3.47 -5.27 1.41
N ALA A 143 -4.05 -4.16 1.86
CA ALA A 143 -3.87 -3.66 3.22
C ALA A 143 -4.22 -4.72 4.28
N SER A 144 -5.41 -5.34 4.15
CA SER A 144 -5.83 -6.41 5.06
C SER A 144 -4.88 -7.60 5.03
N SER A 145 -4.42 -7.98 3.84
CA SER A 145 -3.55 -9.13 3.65
C SER A 145 -2.14 -8.90 4.19
N LEU A 146 -1.55 -7.72 3.96
CA LEU A 146 -0.24 -7.36 4.52
C LEU A 146 -0.28 -7.31 6.05
N LEU A 147 -1.37 -6.81 6.64
CA LEU A 147 -1.56 -6.88 8.10
C LEU A 147 -1.65 -8.32 8.60
N LYS A 148 -2.39 -9.19 7.92
CA LYS A 148 -2.51 -10.59 8.31
C LYS A 148 -1.18 -11.34 8.29
N HIS A 149 -0.33 -11.08 7.30
CA HIS A 149 0.85 -11.91 7.03
C HIS A 149 2.19 -11.34 7.53
N LEU A 150 2.32 -10.01 7.64
CA LEU A 150 3.61 -9.36 7.91
C LEU A 150 3.62 -8.47 9.15
N HIS A 151 2.47 -7.93 9.53
CA HIS A 151 2.38 -6.91 10.58
C HIS A 151 1.48 -7.36 11.72
N LYS A 152 1.45 -6.59 12.81
CA LYS A 152 0.46 -6.81 13.88
C LYS A 152 -0.87 -6.17 13.48
N PRO A 153 -2.03 -6.70 13.92
CA PRO A 153 -3.34 -6.15 13.56
C PRO A 153 -3.55 -4.66 13.86
N GLU A 154 -2.89 -4.14 14.89
CA GLU A 154 -2.92 -2.73 15.32
C GLU A 154 -1.97 -1.80 14.54
N THR A 155 -1.11 -2.36 13.69
CA THR A 155 -0.19 -1.58 12.87
C THR A 155 -1.01 -0.66 11.96
N PRO A 156 -0.71 0.66 11.92
CA PRO A 156 -1.42 1.55 11.02
C PRO A 156 -1.18 1.14 9.55
N VAL A 157 -2.09 1.53 8.66
CA VAL A 157 -1.91 1.35 7.21
C VAL A 157 -2.31 2.65 6.52
N SER A 158 -1.55 3.02 5.50
CA SER A 158 -1.89 4.16 4.64
C SER A 158 -2.27 3.66 3.26
N LEU A 159 -3.55 3.78 2.90
CA LEU A 159 -4.02 3.60 1.53
C LEU A 159 -4.32 4.99 0.96
N VAL A 160 -3.45 5.47 0.08
CA VAL A 160 -3.39 6.88 -0.30
C VAL A 160 -3.24 7.09 -1.80
N SER A 161 -3.59 8.28 -2.28
CA SER A 161 -3.30 8.69 -3.65
C SER A 161 -1.80 8.96 -3.80
N ASP A 162 -1.22 8.65 -4.95
CA ASP A 162 0.15 9.02 -5.31
C ASP A 162 0.35 10.55 -5.41
N PHE A 163 -0.73 11.33 -5.52
CA PHE A 163 -0.69 12.79 -5.39
C PHE A 163 -0.35 13.27 -3.97
N THR A 164 -0.33 12.40 -2.96
CA THR A 164 0.18 12.77 -1.63
C THR A 164 1.68 13.02 -1.65
N ILE A 165 2.44 12.29 -2.47
CA ILE A 165 3.90 12.44 -2.57
C ILE A 165 4.33 13.18 -3.84
N PHE A 166 3.67 12.92 -4.97
CA PHE A 166 3.94 13.53 -6.27
C PHE A 166 2.77 14.44 -6.67
N ALA A 167 2.60 15.54 -5.94
CA ALA A 167 1.38 16.35 -5.94
C ALA A 167 0.95 16.93 -7.31
N GLU A 168 1.85 17.00 -8.28
CA GLU A 168 1.55 17.54 -9.62
C GLU A 168 1.31 16.45 -10.67
N SER A 169 1.99 15.31 -10.55
CA SER A 169 2.03 14.31 -11.61
C SER A 169 1.56 12.92 -11.19
N GLY A 170 1.63 12.58 -9.91
CA GLY A 170 1.54 11.20 -9.45
C GLY A 170 2.79 10.39 -9.79
N ALA A 171 2.83 9.13 -9.35
CA ALA A 171 3.90 8.19 -9.63
C ALA A 171 3.85 7.78 -11.11
N SER A 172 4.99 7.77 -11.80
CA SER A 172 4.99 7.55 -13.25
C SER A 172 4.42 6.20 -13.66
N VAL A 173 4.71 5.12 -12.91
CA VAL A 173 4.19 3.79 -13.22
C VAL A 173 2.67 3.76 -13.11
N LEU A 174 2.10 4.31 -12.04
CA LEU A 174 0.64 4.34 -11.84
C LEU A 174 -0.06 5.31 -12.80
N ARG A 175 0.55 6.48 -13.07
CA ARG A 175 0.02 7.46 -14.03
C ARG A 175 -0.11 6.87 -15.43
N ASN A 176 0.89 6.10 -15.85
CA ASN A 176 1.00 5.57 -17.21
C ASN A 176 0.24 4.24 -17.39
N THR A 177 -0.14 3.55 -16.31
CA THR A 177 -1.07 2.41 -16.34
C THR A 177 -2.53 2.81 -16.11
N TYR A 178 -2.85 4.11 -16.07
CA TYR A 178 -4.20 4.56 -15.75
C TYR A 178 -5.25 4.03 -16.73
N GLY A 179 -6.35 3.50 -16.21
CA GLY A 179 -7.33 2.72 -16.95
C GLY A 179 -7.27 1.23 -16.61
N ILE A 180 -6.13 0.75 -16.12
CA ILE A 180 -5.93 -0.58 -15.52
C ILE A 180 -5.94 -0.42 -13.99
N PRO A 181 -6.62 -1.27 -13.22
CA PRO A 181 -6.48 -1.32 -11.77
C PRO A 181 -4.99 -1.47 -11.39
N ALA A 182 -4.47 -0.52 -10.61
CA ALA A 182 -3.03 -0.42 -10.37
C ALA A 182 -2.73 0.10 -8.96
N VAL A 183 -1.79 -0.56 -8.27
CA VAL A 183 -1.22 -0.06 -7.02
C VAL A 183 0.30 -0.12 -7.02
N LEU A 184 0.92 0.79 -6.29
CA LEU A 184 2.31 0.70 -5.86
C LEU A 184 2.28 0.44 -4.36
N ALA A 185 2.89 -0.63 -3.90
CA ALA A 185 2.82 -1.06 -2.52
C ALA A 185 4.21 -1.05 -1.89
N GLU A 186 4.35 -0.21 -0.88
CA GLU A 186 5.43 -0.20 0.09
C GLU A 186 5.04 -1.14 1.23
N ALA A 187 5.49 -2.40 1.17
CA ALA A 187 5.01 -3.42 2.11
C ALA A 187 5.53 -3.22 3.55
N SER A 188 6.76 -2.69 3.66
CA SER A 188 7.45 -2.39 4.91
C SER A 188 8.58 -1.38 4.66
N PHE A 189 9.42 -1.10 5.66
CA PHE A 189 10.51 -0.11 5.56
C PHE A 189 11.89 -0.76 5.71
N PHE A 190 12.76 -0.69 4.68
CA PHE A 190 14.12 -1.24 4.77
C PHE A 190 15.04 -0.41 5.69
N THR A 191 14.65 0.83 6.02
CA THR A 191 15.36 1.66 7.01
C THR A 191 15.15 1.21 8.45
N ASN A 192 14.15 0.36 8.70
CA ASN A 192 13.95 -0.26 10.01
C ASN A 192 14.87 -1.49 10.14
N ALA A 193 15.77 -1.46 11.12
CA ALA A 193 16.82 -2.49 11.24
C ALA A 193 16.27 -3.90 11.52
N GLU A 194 15.21 -4.04 12.32
CA GLU A 194 14.59 -5.34 12.58
C GLU A 194 13.90 -5.88 11.33
N GLU A 195 13.21 -5.02 10.60
CA GLU A 195 12.54 -5.38 9.35
C GLU A 195 13.54 -5.75 8.26
N GLU A 196 14.62 -4.98 8.09
CA GLU A 196 15.69 -5.28 7.13
C GLU A 196 16.23 -6.71 7.32
N GLN A 197 16.44 -7.16 8.57
CA GLN A 197 16.88 -8.53 8.83
C GLN A 197 15.88 -9.58 8.36
N LYS A 198 14.57 -9.30 8.47
CA LYS A 198 13.52 -10.18 7.95
C LYS A 198 13.45 -10.14 6.43
N LEU A 199 13.62 -8.97 5.80
CA LEU A 199 13.63 -8.82 4.35
C LEU A 199 14.73 -9.66 3.66
N ARG A 200 15.79 -10.03 4.40
CA ARG A 200 16.82 -10.97 3.94
C ARG A 200 16.35 -12.42 3.87
N GLN A 201 15.31 -12.79 4.63
CA GLN A 201 14.86 -14.16 4.81
C GLN A 201 13.83 -14.54 3.75
N GLU A 202 14.08 -15.66 3.07
CA GLU A 202 13.16 -16.18 2.05
C GLU A 202 11.74 -16.43 2.61
N GLU A 203 11.63 -16.92 3.85
CA GLU A 203 10.33 -17.16 4.48
C GLU A 203 9.50 -15.87 4.60
N HIS A 204 10.14 -14.75 4.94
CA HIS A 204 9.46 -13.46 5.06
C HIS A 204 9.04 -12.94 3.68
N ASN A 205 9.93 -13.01 2.68
CA ASN A 205 9.57 -12.64 1.31
C ASN A 205 8.43 -13.52 0.76
N ARG A 206 8.36 -14.79 1.16
CA ARG A 206 7.27 -15.71 0.80
C ARG A 206 5.95 -15.32 1.46
N LYS A 207 5.96 -14.87 2.73
CA LYS A 207 4.76 -14.34 3.40
C LYS A 207 4.23 -13.09 2.71
N GLU A 208 5.12 -12.22 2.25
CA GLU A 208 4.74 -11.04 1.49
C GLU A 208 4.13 -11.39 0.14
N ALA A 209 4.78 -12.27 -0.63
CA ALA A 209 4.23 -12.77 -1.90
C ALA A 209 2.86 -13.46 -1.69
N LEU A 210 2.68 -14.19 -0.59
CA LEU A 210 1.39 -14.77 -0.21
C LEU A 210 0.35 -13.68 0.10
N ALA A 211 0.75 -12.58 0.76
CA ALA A 211 -0.14 -11.48 1.04
C ALA A 211 -0.68 -10.83 -0.25
N PHE A 212 0.18 -10.60 -1.24
CA PHE A 212 -0.24 -10.14 -2.56
C PHE A 212 -1.16 -11.15 -3.26
N THR A 213 -0.83 -12.43 -3.20
CA THR A 213 -1.62 -13.51 -3.81
C THR A 213 -3.04 -13.58 -3.22
N ASP A 214 -3.15 -13.61 -1.88
CA ASP A 214 -4.44 -13.61 -1.15
C ASP A 214 -5.27 -12.36 -1.52
N ALA A 215 -4.62 -11.19 -1.60
CA ALA A 215 -5.29 -9.94 -1.95
C ALA A 215 -5.84 -9.94 -3.38
N LEU A 216 -5.09 -10.52 -4.33
CA LEU A 216 -5.52 -10.67 -5.72
C LEU A 216 -6.69 -11.65 -5.83
N GLU A 217 -6.66 -12.77 -5.10
CA GLU A 217 -7.79 -13.71 -5.07
C GLU A 217 -9.06 -13.06 -4.54
N VAL A 218 -8.96 -12.28 -3.45
CA VAL A 218 -10.07 -11.50 -2.90
C VAL A 218 -10.56 -10.46 -3.91
N PHE A 219 -9.66 -9.75 -4.58
CA PHE A 219 -10.02 -8.72 -5.56
C PHE A 219 -10.79 -9.30 -6.75
N PHE A 220 -10.31 -10.41 -7.33
CA PHE A 220 -10.94 -11.06 -8.48
C PHE A 220 -12.11 -12.00 -8.11
N SER A 221 -12.40 -12.20 -6.82
CA SER A 221 -13.58 -12.96 -6.37
C SER A 221 -14.91 -12.25 -6.64
N LYS A 222 -14.85 -10.95 -6.98
CA LYS A 222 -16.00 -10.11 -7.30
C LYS A 222 -15.81 -9.39 -8.63
N PRO A 223 -16.88 -8.91 -9.29
CA PRO A 223 -16.76 -8.08 -10.48
C PRO A 223 -15.87 -6.85 -10.24
N VAL A 224 -14.88 -6.66 -11.10
CA VAL A 224 -13.96 -5.52 -11.05
C VAL A 224 -14.62 -4.30 -11.67
N GLN A 225 -14.68 -3.19 -10.93
CA GLN A 225 -15.19 -1.93 -11.44
C GLN A 225 -14.23 -1.33 -12.47
N LYS A 226 -14.77 -0.56 -13.43
CA LYS A 226 -13.93 0.16 -14.39
C LYS A 226 -13.34 1.41 -13.74
N VAL A 227 -12.09 1.71 -14.08
CA VAL A 227 -11.47 3.01 -13.75
C VAL A 227 -12.12 4.08 -14.62
N ALA A 228 -12.63 5.14 -13.99
CA ALA A 228 -13.26 6.26 -14.69
C ALA A 228 -12.20 7.11 -15.40
N PRO A 229 -12.55 7.83 -16.49
CA PRO A 229 -11.63 8.78 -17.12
C PRO A 229 -11.11 9.83 -16.11
N LYS A 230 -9.89 10.33 -16.33
CA LYS A 230 -9.26 11.30 -15.42
C LYS A 230 -10.11 12.57 -15.32
N ASN A 231 -10.34 13.06 -14.10
CA ASN A 231 -11.11 14.28 -13.83
C ASN A 231 -12.56 14.25 -14.37
N SER A 232 -13.14 13.07 -14.56
CA SER A 232 -14.53 12.94 -15.04
C SER A 232 -15.57 13.09 -13.92
N ILE A 233 -15.19 12.89 -12.65
CA ILE A 233 -16.10 12.95 -11.51
C ILE A 233 -15.85 14.22 -10.69
N LEU A 234 -14.59 14.64 -10.57
CA LEU A 234 -14.19 15.75 -9.72
C LEU A 234 -13.34 16.77 -10.49
N PRO A 235 -13.44 18.07 -10.14
CA PRO A 235 -12.48 19.05 -10.60
C PRO A 235 -11.10 18.75 -10.02
N VAL A 236 -10.06 19.28 -10.67
CA VAL A 236 -8.68 19.16 -10.19
C VAL A 236 -8.56 19.76 -8.79
N ILE A 237 -8.11 18.94 -7.84
CA ILE A 237 -7.82 19.38 -6.48
C ILE A 237 -6.45 20.08 -6.50
N PRO A 238 -6.32 21.32 -5.99
CA PRO A 238 -5.04 22.00 -5.96
C PRO A 238 -3.96 21.21 -5.22
N ALA A 239 -2.78 21.15 -5.84
CA ALA A 239 -1.61 20.45 -5.31
C ALA A 239 -1.25 20.97 -3.90
N PHE A 240 -0.96 20.04 -2.99
CA PHE A 240 -0.41 20.35 -1.68
C PHE A 240 1.10 20.13 -1.71
N LYS A 241 1.89 21.21 -1.59
CA LYS A 241 3.35 21.11 -1.70
C LYS A 241 3.95 20.41 -0.48
N VAL A 242 4.53 19.24 -0.68
CA VAL A 242 5.17 18.43 0.36
C VAL A 242 6.69 18.56 0.32
N PHE A 243 7.37 18.19 1.40
CA PHE A 243 8.82 18.06 1.40
C PHE A 243 9.23 16.95 0.45
N GLN A 244 10.23 17.24 -0.38
CA GLN A 244 10.86 16.28 -1.28
C GLN A 244 11.91 15.45 -0.52
N GLU A 245 12.43 14.39 -1.12
CA GLU A 245 13.24 13.35 -0.46
C GLU A 245 14.31 13.92 0.50
N ALA A 246 15.18 14.83 0.03
CA ALA A 246 16.22 15.43 0.86
C ALA A 246 15.66 16.26 2.03
N GLU A 247 14.54 16.95 1.82
CA GLU A 247 13.88 17.78 2.85
C GLU A 247 13.23 16.91 3.94
N ARG A 248 12.75 15.70 3.59
CA ARG A 248 12.16 14.74 4.54
C ARG A 248 13.18 14.20 5.55
N MET A 249 14.48 14.31 5.26
CA MET A 249 15.55 13.88 6.15
C MET A 249 15.92 14.92 7.22
N THR A 250 15.41 16.15 7.11
CA THR A 250 15.76 17.25 8.03
C THR A 250 15.21 17.03 9.45
N PRO A 251 15.84 17.61 10.50
CA PRO A 251 15.31 17.56 11.86
C PRO A 251 13.89 18.09 11.98
N VAL A 252 13.52 19.05 11.13
CA VAL A 252 12.17 19.61 11.06
C VAL A 252 11.18 18.59 10.54
N ALA A 253 11.53 17.84 9.48
CA ALA A 253 10.65 16.82 8.93
C ALA A 253 10.42 15.65 9.89
N LYS A 254 11.46 15.24 10.63
CA LYS A 254 11.39 14.18 11.64
C LYS A 254 10.38 14.45 12.76
N ARG A 255 9.98 15.72 12.98
CA ARG A 255 8.98 16.10 13.98
C ARG A 255 7.53 15.88 13.54
N TRP A 256 7.28 15.30 12.37
CA TRP A 256 5.93 15.16 11.79
C TRP A 256 4.88 14.67 12.81
N HIS A 257 5.19 13.66 13.62
CA HIS A 257 4.24 13.11 14.59
C HIS A 257 4.07 14.02 15.81
N GLN A 258 5.17 14.57 16.33
CA GLN A 258 5.14 15.52 17.45
C GLN A 258 4.35 16.78 17.09
N ASP A 259 4.56 17.31 15.89
CA ASP A 259 3.84 18.48 15.39
C ASP A 259 2.34 18.20 15.26
N PHE A 260 1.95 17.00 14.82
CA PHE A 260 0.54 16.59 14.83
C PHE A 260 -0.05 16.61 16.25
N LEU A 261 0.62 15.99 17.22
CA LEU A 261 0.15 15.91 18.61
C LEU A 261 0.09 17.29 19.28
N GLU A 262 1.09 18.14 19.06
CA GLU A 262 1.11 19.51 19.59
C GLU A 262 0.03 20.38 18.93
N GLY A 263 -0.18 20.22 17.61
CA GLY A 263 -1.28 20.85 16.89
C GLY A 263 -2.64 20.49 17.48
N GLN A 264 -2.87 19.22 17.83
CA GLN A 264 -4.12 18.80 18.51
C GLN A 264 -4.30 19.49 19.87
N LYS A 265 -3.24 19.60 20.67
CA LYS A 265 -3.27 20.28 21.98
C LYS A 265 -3.55 21.77 21.86
N LEU A 266 -3.04 22.43 20.81
CA LEU A 266 -3.29 23.85 20.59
C LEU A 266 -4.69 24.09 20.02
N MET A 267 -5.15 23.24 19.11
CA MET A 267 -6.49 23.33 18.52
C MET A 267 -7.60 23.23 19.58
N SER A 268 -7.40 22.49 20.67
CA SER A 268 -8.38 22.35 21.74
C SER A 268 -8.61 23.64 22.56
N LYS A 269 -7.66 24.59 22.53
CA LYS A 269 -7.76 25.88 23.24
C LYS A 269 -8.74 26.85 22.59
N LYS A 270 -9.00 26.71 21.29
CA LYS A 270 -9.97 27.49 20.49
C LYS A 270 -9.76 29.01 20.43
N ASP A 271 -8.66 29.54 20.98
CA ASP A 271 -8.29 30.95 20.79
C ASP A 271 -7.56 31.15 19.45
N THR A 272 -7.62 32.37 18.91
CA THR A 272 -7.10 32.70 17.58
C THR A 272 -5.60 32.43 17.43
N ALA A 273 -4.79 32.69 18.46
CA ALA A 273 -3.35 32.50 18.39
C ALA A 273 -3.00 31.01 18.37
N SER A 274 -3.61 30.21 19.24
CA SER A 274 -3.41 28.76 19.28
C SER A 274 -3.92 28.09 18.00
N LEU A 275 -5.05 28.53 17.43
CA LEU A 275 -5.57 27.99 16.16
C LEU A 275 -4.63 28.26 14.99
N ARG A 276 -4.03 29.47 14.92
CA ARG A 276 -3.03 29.79 13.91
C ARG A 276 -1.81 28.90 14.03
N GLN A 277 -1.28 28.74 15.24
CA GLN A 277 -0.11 27.87 15.46
C GLN A 277 -0.43 26.41 15.17
N ALA A 278 -1.60 25.91 15.58
CA ALA A 278 -2.06 24.56 15.26
C ALA A 278 -2.14 24.32 13.75
N TYR A 279 -2.64 25.29 12.98
CA TYR A 279 -2.70 25.20 11.52
C TYR A 279 -1.31 25.02 10.90
N GLU A 280 -0.32 25.79 11.35
CA GLU A 280 1.06 25.65 10.87
C GLU A 280 1.68 24.30 11.24
N LEU A 281 1.42 23.80 12.46
CA LEU A 281 1.90 22.49 12.89
C LEU A 281 1.28 21.34 12.08
N PHE A 282 -0.03 21.37 11.83
CA PHE A 282 -0.67 20.38 10.96
C PHE A 282 -0.18 20.49 9.52
N THR A 283 0.08 21.70 9.03
CA THR A 283 0.64 21.92 7.71
C THR A 283 2.03 21.30 7.63
N ARG A 284 2.90 21.57 8.60
CA ARG A 284 4.25 20.99 8.64
C ARG A 284 4.21 19.47 8.75
N SER A 285 3.40 18.92 9.65
CA SER A 285 3.22 17.47 9.79
C SER A 285 2.83 16.79 8.47
N ALA A 286 1.80 17.31 7.79
CA ALA A 286 1.34 16.78 6.51
C ALA A 286 2.34 17.00 5.37
N ARG A 287 3.22 18.01 5.43
CA ARG A 287 4.28 18.21 4.43
C ARG A 287 5.47 17.29 4.67
N SER A 288 5.77 16.99 5.92
CA SER A 288 6.93 16.21 6.33
C SER A 288 6.79 14.72 6.06
N PHE A 289 5.60 14.15 6.33
CA PHE A 289 5.33 12.73 6.05
C PHE A 289 3.90 12.60 5.45
N PRO A 290 3.73 12.98 4.17
CA PRO A 290 2.41 13.25 3.57
C PRO A 290 1.54 12.03 3.32
N ASP A 291 2.15 10.86 3.31
CA ASP A 291 1.62 9.51 3.14
C ASP A 291 1.54 8.76 4.49
N SER A 292 1.77 9.45 5.61
CA SER A 292 1.62 8.88 6.96
C SER A 292 0.15 8.68 7.36
N TYR A 293 -0.07 7.79 8.32
CA TYR A 293 -1.39 7.49 8.87
C TYR A 293 -2.06 8.67 9.63
N VAL A 294 -1.32 9.77 9.87
CA VAL A 294 -1.87 11.00 10.49
C VAL A 294 -2.12 12.13 9.48
N ALA A 295 -1.62 12.04 8.25
CA ALA A 295 -1.72 13.12 7.26
C ALA A 295 -3.19 13.48 6.94
N ALA A 296 -4.06 12.48 6.80
CA ALA A 296 -5.50 12.69 6.63
C ALA A 296 -6.13 13.49 7.79
N LYS A 297 -5.69 13.21 9.03
CA LYS A 297 -6.15 13.93 10.22
C LYS A 297 -5.63 15.37 10.22
N CYS A 298 -4.39 15.60 9.77
CA CYS A 298 -3.86 16.94 9.59
C CYS A 298 -4.70 17.78 8.62
N HIS A 299 -5.05 17.22 7.46
CA HIS A 299 -5.93 17.90 6.49
C HIS A 299 -7.32 18.21 7.08
N LYS A 300 -7.94 17.26 7.79
CA LYS A 300 -9.23 17.49 8.47
C LYS A 300 -9.15 18.57 9.55
N SER A 301 -8.08 18.58 10.35
CA SER A 301 -7.85 19.63 11.37
C SER A 301 -7.62 21.00 10.73
N ARG A 302 -6.82 21.07 9.66
CA ARG A 302 -6.61 22.28 8.86
C ARG A 302 -7.93 22.81 8.31
N ALA A 303 -8.77 21.93 7.76
CA ALA A 303 -10.10 22.30 7.28
C ALA A 303 -10.97 22.91 8.39
N ALA A 304 -11.03 22.27 9.56
CA ALA A 304 -11.79 22.77 10.70
C ALA A 304 -11.33 24.17 11.14
N ILE A 305 -10.02 24.40 11.20
CA ILE A 305 -9.45 25.72 11.54
C ILE A 305 -9.78 26.76 10.45
N LEU A 306 -9.66 26.42 9.16
CA LEU A 306 -10.02 27.31 8.05
C LEU A 306 -11.50 27.72 8.14
N LYS A 307 -12.40 26.79 8.42
CA LYS A 307 -13.81 27.08 8.61
C LYS A 307 -14.05 28.04 9.78
N MET A 308 -13.39 27.80 10.92
CA MET A 308 -13.48 28.67 12.11
C MET A 308 -12.91 30.08 11.88
N THR A 309 -11.97 30.22 10.94
CA THR A 309 -11.28 31.49 10.63
C THR A 309 -11.82 32.19 9.37
N GLY A 310 -13.03 31.82 8.93
CA GLY A 310 -13.73 32.52 7.84
C GLY A 310 -13.26 32.14 6.42
N LYS A 311 -12.64 30.96 6.25
CA LYS A 311 -12.13 30.43 4.97
C LYS A 311 -12.86 29.13 4.55
N PRO A 312 -14.17 29.19 4.28
CA PRO A 312 -14.98 27.99 4.02
C PRO A 312 -14.63 27.29 2.70
N GLN A 313 -14.16 28.01 1.69
CA GLN A 313 -13.80 27.42 0.39
C GLN A 313 -12.52 26.59 0.50
N GLU A 314 -11.48 27.12 1.15
CA GLU A 314 -10.24 26.39 1.43
C GLU A 314 -10.49 25.22 2.39
N SER A 315 -11.40 25.39 3.36
CA SER A 315 -11.85 24.29 4.20
C SER A 315 -12.46 23.15 3.37
N ALA A 316 -13.31 23.46 2.39
CA ALA A 316 -13.93 22.45 1.54
C ALA A 316 -12.88 21.72 0.67
N GLN A 317 -11.89 22.45 0.15
CA GLN A 317 -10.76 21.87 -0.60
C GLN A 317 -9.93 20.91 0.26
N GLU A 318 -9.61 21.27 1.51
CA GLU A 318 -8.89 20.40 2.45
C GLU A 318 -9.69 19.12 2.78
N LEU A 319 -11.01 19.23 2.95
CA LEU A 319 -11.87 18.06 3.17
C LEU A 319 -11.96 17.17 1.93
N GLN A 320 -12.06 17.77 0.74
CA GLN A 320 -12.08 17.03 -0.52
C GLN A 320 -10.76 16.27 -0.71
N ARG A 321 -9.62 16.92 -0.45
CA ARG A 321 -8.29 16.27 -0.47
C ARG A 321 -8.22 15.12 0.53
N ALA A 322 -8.65 15.34 1.77
CA ALA A 322 -8.66 14.31 2.81
C ALA A 322 -9.56 13.12 2.45
N LYS A 323 -10.62 13.33 1.67
CA LYS A 323 -11.54 12.27 1.23
C LYS A 323 -10.98 11.49 0.04
N GLU A 324 -10.45 12.18 -0.97
CA GLU A 324 -10.05 11.54 -2.22
C GLU A 324 -8.64 10.97 -2.19
N TYR A 325 -7.75 11.53 -1.37
CA TYR A 325 -6.33 11.11 -1.34
C TYR A 325 -6.00 10.21 -0.16
N TYR A 326 -6.90 10.06 0.82
CA TYR A 326 -6.64 9.27 2.02
C TYR A 326 -7.83 8.36 2.31
N ILE A 327 -7.72 7.10 1.92
CA ILE A 327 -8.78 6.13 2.12
C ILE A 327 -8.82 5.74 3.58
N ASN A 328 -10.00 5.88 4.19
CA ASN A 328 -10.21 5.35 5.54
C ASN A 328 -10.17 3.82 5.47
N PHE A 329 -9.09 3.23 5.97
CA PHE A 329 -8.97 1.81 6.17
C PHE A 329 -9.09 1.52 7.67
N SER A 330 -9.89 0.52 8.02
CA SER A 330 -9.99 0.01 9.38
C SER A 330 -9.83 -1.49 9.30
N ASN A 331 -8.81 -2.03 9.96
CA ASN A 331 -8.60 -3.47 9.99
C ASN A 331 -9.82 -4.15 10.63
N PRO A 332 -10.53 -5.04 9.92
CA PRO A 332 -11.67 -5.76 10.49
C PRO A 332 -11.29 -6.61 11.71
N GLU A 333 -10.03 -7.06 11.78
CA GLU A 333 -9.53 -7.92 12.86
C GLU A 333 -9.11 -7.14 14.11
N SER A 334 -8.85 -5.83 14.02
CA SER A 334 -8.46 -5.01 15.18
C SER A 334 -9.63 -4.68 16.13
N ARG A 335 -10.83 -5.21 15.87
CA ARG A 335 -12.05 -5.00 16.67
C ARG A 335 -12.49 -6.25 17.45
N LYS A 336 -11.75 -7.35 17.34
CA LYS A 336 -11.97 -8.59 18.10
C LYS A 336 -11.05 -8.64 19.31
#